data_AF-B1ZQ38-F1
#
_entry.id   AF-B1ZQ38-F1
#
_cell.length_a   1.000
_cell.length_b   1.000
_cell.length_c   1.000
_cell.angle_alpha   90.00
_cell.angle_beta   90.00
_cell.angle_gamma   90.00
#
_symmetry.space_group_name_H-M   'P 1'
#
loop_
_entity.id
_entity.type
_entity.pdbx_description
1 polymer ?
#
loop_
_entity_poly.entity_id
_entity_poly.type
_entity_poly.pdbx_seq_one_letter_code
_entity_poly.pdbx_strand_id
1 'polypeptide(L)'
;MKTHQELLIEARRTEALGSAYADDYQRAIAANDSLAARVVMTFSGDRTRLEAFRESQERAASHHIHRWIEAAVVDGILEYRLLQTEDREDGVSVEPEFVLGSDSAFDVLAEAYELEESERLGEVLAPFMERMEADGVADSIEPSAVEEVEQIVRAGELPPWRANAHEGGYRRLPRRPTRAE
;
A
#
# COMPACT_ATOMS: atom_id res chain seq x y z
N MET A 1 5.65 2.68 -8.11
CA MET A 1 4.69 2.78 -9.23
C MET A 1 5.36 2.57 -10.58
N LYS A 2 4.79 1.67 -11.42
CA LYS A 2 5.18 1.56 -12.84
C LYS A 2 4.73 2.77 -13.64
N THR A 3 5.45 3.09 -14.70
CA THR A 3 5.02 4.10 -15.67
C THR A 3 3.89 3.59 -16.54
N HIS A 4 3.11 4.51 -17.12
CA HIS A 4 2.04 4.16 -18.07
C HIS A 4 2.53 3.30 -19.24
N GLN A 5 3.74 3.57 -19.76
CA GLN A 5 4.31 2.79 -20.85
C GLN A 5 4.67 1.36 -20.41
N GLU A 6 5.19 1.18 -19.21
CA GLU A 6 5.47 -0.15 -18.66
C GLU A 6 4.18 -0.94 -18.43
N LEU A 7 3.13 -0.29 -17.92
CA LEU A 7 1.80 -0.89 -17.79
C LEU A 7 1.25 -1.36 -19.14
N LEU A 8 1.36 -0.55 -20.20
CA LEU A 8 0.92 -0.94 -21.55
C LEU A 8 1.69 -2.15 -22.10
N ILE A 9 2.99 -2.24 -21.83
CA ILE A 9 3.80 -3.39 -22.27
C ILE A 9 3.35 -4.67 -21.56
N GLU A 10 3.09 -4.58 -20.26
CA GLU A 10 2.64 -5.71 -19.45
C GLU A 10 1.20 -6.12 -19.76
N ALA A 11 0.32 -5.15 -20.02
CA ALA A 11 -1.05 -5.38 -20.48
C ALA A 11 -1.06 -6.17 -21.78
N ARG A 12 -0.25 -5.77 -22.78
CA ARG A 12 -0.15 -6.51 -24.05
C ARG A 12 0.35 -7.94 -23.87
N ARG A 13 1.29 -8.18 -22.95
CA ARG A 13 1.75 -9.54 -22.64
C ARG A 13 0.61 -10.35 -22.02
N THR A 14 -0.11 -9.76 -21.07
CA THR A 14 -1.25 -10.38 -20.39
C THR A 14 -2.37 -10.69 -21.38
N GLU A 15 -2.63 -9.78 -22.32
CA GLU A 15 -3.58 -9.96 -23.41
C GLU A 15 -3.20 -11.10 -24.35
N ALA A 16 -1.93 -11.23 -24.69
CA ALA A 16 -1.46 -12.36 -25.50
C ALA A 16 -1.71 -13.71 -24.81
N LEU A 17 -1.51 -13.77 -23.49
CA LEU A 17 -1.80 -14.97 -22.69
C LEU A 17 -3.31 -15.24 -22.59
N GLY A 18 -4.12 -14.20 -22.40
CA GLY A 18 -5.58 -14.29 -22.38
C GLY A 18 -6.16 -14.73 -23.73
N SER A 19 -5.64 -14.21 -24.84
CA SER A 19 -6.03 -14.61 -26.19
C SER A 19 -5.71 -16.08 -26.47
N ALA A 20 -4.50 -16.54 -26.12
CA ALA A 20 -4.15 -17.95 -26.22
C ALA A 20 -5.06 -18.85 -25.37
N TYR A 21 -5.45 -18.39 -24.18
CA TYR A 21 -6.45 -19.06 -23.35
C TYR A 21 -7.83 -19.10 -24.02
N ALA A 22 -8.29 -18.02 -24.64
CA ALA A 22 -9.57 -17.99 -25.34
C ALA A 22 -9.59 -18.99 -26.52
N ASP A 23 -8.50 -19.09 -27.28
CA ASP A 23 -8.36 -20.11 -28.33
C ASP A 23 -8.42 -21.54 -27.77
N ASP A 24 -7.77 -21.80 -26.64
CA ASP A 24 -7.84 -23.08 -25.93
C ASP A 24 -9.26 -23.38 -25.46
N TYR A 25 -9.96 -22.38 -24.92
CA TYR A 25 -11.33 -22.49 -24.46
C TYR A 25 -12.27 -22.87 -25.61
N GLN A 26 -12.16 -22.20 -26.77
CA GLN A 26 -12.97 -22.52 -27.94
C GLN A 26 -12.73 -23.96 -28.42
N ARG A 27 -11.49 -24.44 -28.38
CA ARG A 27 -11.16 -25.83 -28.70
C ARG A 27 -11.76 -26.82 -27.70
N ALA A 28 -11.74 -26.50 -26.41
CA ALA A 28 -12.37 -27.32 -25.37
C ALA A 28 -13.88 -27.42 -25.56
N ILE A 29 -14.56 -26.30 -25.82
CA ILE A 29 -16.00 -26.28 -26.10
C ILE A 29 -16.35 -27.11 -27.34
N ALA A 30 -15.55 -27.00 -28.42
CA ALA A 30 -15.74 -27.82 -29.62
C ALA A 30 -15.56 -29.33 -29.35
N ALA A 31 -14.76 -29.69 -28.36
CA ALA A 31 -14.57 -31.06 -27.88
C ALA A 31 -15.60 -31.51 -26.82
N ASN A 32 -16.58 -30.66 -26.50
CA ASN A 32 -17.54 -30.86 -25.40
C ASN A 32 -16.84 -31.07 -24.04
N ASP A 33 -15.79 -30.29 -23.80
CA ASP A 33 -15.00 -30.24 -22.57
C ASP A 33 -15.11 -28.84 -21.92
N SER A 34 -14.74 -28.73 -20.65
CA SER A 34 -14.73 -27.48 -19.89
C SER A 34 -13.30 -27.08 -19.53
N LEU A 35 -12.97 -25.80 -19.71
CA LEU A 35 -11.67 -25.26 -19.33
C LEU A 35 -11.82 -24.30 -18.16
N ALA A 36 -11.11 -24.56 -17.06
CA ALA A 36 -11.06 -23.66 -15.91
C ALA A 36 -10.39 -22.32 -16.25
N ALA A 37 -10.58 -21.31 -15.40
CA ALA A 37 -9.84 -20.06 -15.51
C ALA A 37 -8.32 -20.31 -15.44
N ARG A 38 -7.55 -19.44 -16.08
CA ARG A 38 -6.08 -19.57 -16.18
C ARG A 38 -5.40 -18.36 -15.56
N VAL A 39 -4.52 -18.57 -14.59
CA VAL A 39 -3.62 -17.52 -14.11
C VAL A 39 -2.71 -17.06 -15.24
N VAL A 40 -2.78 -15.77 -15.57
CA VAL A 40 -1.96 -15.14 -16.61
C VAL A 40 -0.89 -14.23 -16.04
N MET A 41 -1.04 -13.79 -14.79
CA MET A 41 -0.04 -12.98 -14.10
C MET A 41 -0.17 -13.15 -12.58
N THR A 42 0.96 -13.08 -11.86
CA THR A 42 1.01 -13.06 -10.40
C THR A 42 1.79 -11.84 -9.93
N PHE A 43 1.38 -11.27 -8.81
CA PHE A 43 2.08 -10.18 -8.14
C PHE A 43 2.74 -10.73 -6.88
N SER A 44 4.04 -10.53 -6.77
CA SER A 44 4.82 -10.96 -5.62
C SER A 44 5.14 -9.73 -4.78
N GLY A 45 4.18 -9.32 -3.94
CA GLY A 45 4.43 -8.35 -2.88
C GLY A 45 4.35 -9.04 -1.53
N ASP A 46 5.50 -9.36 -0.92
CA ASP A 46 5.52 -9.60 0.52
C ASP A 46 5.31 -8.26 1.21
N ARG A 47 4.04 -7.89 1.42
CA ARG A 47 3.70 -6.67 2.15
C ARG A 47 2.93 -7.03 3.39
N THR A 48 3.62 -6.92 4.52
CA THR A 48 3.06 -6.96 5.86
C THR A 48 2.12 -5.77 6.05
N ARG A 49 0.81 -6.01 5.99
CA ARG A 49 -0.15 -5.01 6.46
C ARG A 49 0.01 -4.85 7.97
N LEU A 50 0.73 -3.81 8.40
CA LEU A 50 0.74 -3.41 9.82
C LEU A 50 -0.63 -2.85 10.17
N GLU A 51 -1.47 -3.65 10.81
CA GLU A 51 -2.60 -3.10 11.55
C GLU A 51 -2.04 -2.31 12.75
N ALA A 52 -1.91 -1.00 12.57
CA ALA A 52 -1.64 -0.09 13.67
C ALA A 52 -2.87 -0.08 14.58
N PHE A 53 -2.89 -0.92 15.60
CA PHE A 53 -3.84 -0.83 16.70
C PHE A 53 -3.13 -0.70 18.04
N ARG A 54 -3.50 0.35 18.77
CA ARG A 54 -2.94 0.76 20.06
C ARG A 54 -3.10 -0.30 21.15
N GLU A 55 -2.14 -0.25 22.08
CA GLU A 55 -2.23 -0.75 23.45
C GLU A 55 -2.41 -2.25 23.66
N SER A 56 -1.43 -3.03 23.21
CA SER A 56 -0.73 -4.01 24.06
C SER A 56 0.37 -4.65 23.23
N GLN A 57 1.35 -5.28 23.88
CA GLN A 57 2.40 -6.04 23.22
C GLN A 57 1.84 -7.31 22.55
N GLU A 58 0.98 -7.18 21.56
CA GLU A 58 0.65 -8.24 20.62
C GLU A 58 1.35 -7.93 19.31
N ARG A 59 2.08 -8.94 18.81
CA ARG A 59 2.90 -8.87 17.61
C ARG A 59 2.08 -8.23 16.49
N ALA A 60 2.62 -7.23 15.81
CA ALA A 60 2.06 -6.77 14.54
C ALA A 60 1.88 -8.01 13.66
N ALA A 61 0.65 -8.45 13.45
CA ALA A 61 0.39 -9.64 12.66
C ALA A 61 0.85 -9.34 11.24
N SER A 62 1.87 -10.05 10.76
CA SER A 62 2.26 -9.92 9.36
C SER A 62 1.27 -10.64 8.47
N HIS A 63 0.46 -9.87 7.74
CA HIS A 63 -0.44 -10.42 6.74
C HIS A 63 0.26 -10.30 5.38
N HIS A 64 0.31 -11.39 4.62
CA HIS A 64 0.88 -11.39 3.27
C HIS A 64 -0.26 -11.41 2.25
N ILE A 65 -0.36 -10.35 1.45
CA ILE A 65 -1.38 -10.27 0.40
C ILE A 65 -0.79 -10.81 -0.90
N HIS A 66 -1.36 -11.90 -1.39
CA HIS A 66 -1.03 -12.48 -2.68
C HIS A 66 -2.07 -12.08 -3.70
N ARG A 67 -1.64 -11.48 -4.83
CA ARG A 67 -2.54 -11.10 -5.93
C ARG A 67 -2.17 -11.80 -7.22
N TRP A 68 -3.17 -12.08 -8.04
CA TRP A 68 -2.98 -12.61 -9.38
C TRP A 68 -4.11 -12.21 -10.31
N ILE A 69 -3.84 -12.26 -11.60
CA ILE A 69 -4.84 -12.08 -12.66
C ILE A 69 -5.13 -13.42 -13.30
N GLU A 70 -6.41 -13.75 -13.40
CA GLU A 70 -6.91 -14.88 -14.17
C GLU A 70 -7.59 -14.41 -15.45
N ALA A 71 -7.37 -15.15 -16.53
CA ALA A 71 -8.19 -15.09 -17.73
C ALA A 71 -9.31 -16.14 -17.62
N ALA A 72 -10.55 -15.71 -17.85
CA ALA A 72 -11.72 -16.57 -17.86
C ALA A 72 -12.62 -16.20 -19.05
N VAL A 73 -13.37 -17.17 -19.59
CA VAL A 73 -14.43 -16.87 -20.56
C VAL A 73 -15.78 -16.90 -19.85
N VAL A 74 -16.50 -15.78 -19.90
CA VAL A 74 -17.81 -15.60 -19.28
C VAL A 74 -18.79 -15.21 -20.36
N ASP A 75 -19.87 -15.98 -20.50
CA ASP A 75 -20.86 -15.76 -21.57
C ASP A 75 -20.23 -15.62 -22.97
N GLY A 76 -19.12 -16.32 -23.20
CA GLY A 76 -18.38 -16.30 -24.47
C GLY A 76 -17.40 -15.13 -24.64
N ILE A 77 -17.23 -14.29 -23.62
CA ILE A 77 -16.34 -13.11 -23.63
C ILE A 77 -15.14 -13.36 -22.73
N LEU A 78 -13.94 -13.05 -23.22
CA LEU A 78 -12.73 -13.09 -22.41
C LEU A 78 -12.75 -11.96 -21.37
N GLU A 79 -12.59 -12.32 -20.11
CA GLU A 79 -12.49 -11.43 -18.96
C GLU A 79 -11.19 -11.69 -18.20
N TYR A 80 -10.55 -10.61 -17.76
CA TYR A 80 -9.44 -10.62 -16.82
C TYR A 80 -9.96 -10.31 -15.42
N ARG A 81 -9.56 -11.09 -14.43
CA ARG A 81 -10.04 -10.99 -13.06
C ARG A 81 -8.85 -10.83 -12.12
N LEU A 82 -8.82 -9.75 -11.34
CA LEU A 82 -7.90 -9.60 -10.23
C LEU A 82 -8.47 -10.32 -9.02
N LEU A 83 -7.70 -11.27 -8.51
CA LEU A 83 -7.98 -11.95 -7.25
C LEU A 83 -6.89 -11.64 -6.24
N GLN A 84 -7.25 -11.70 -4.97
CA GLN A 84 -6.31 -11.64 -3.88
C GLN A 84 -6.60 -12.71 -2.82
N THR A 85 -5.57 -13.18 -2.13
CA THR A 85 -5.72 -13.89 -0.86
C THR A 85 -4.82 -13.25 0.18
N GLU A 86 -5.20 -13.43 1.44
CA GLU A 86 -4.44 -13.00 2.60
C GLU A 86 -3.97 -14.25 3.34
N ASP A 87 -2.66 -14.38 3.46
CA ASP A 87 -2.02 -15.36 4.34
C ASP A 87 -1.73 -14.71 5.68
N ARG A 88 -2.25 -15.30 6.74
CA ARG A 88 -2.05 -14.85 8.12
C ARG A 88 -0.96 -15.65 8.82
N GLU A 89 -0.29 -15.04 9.79
CA GLU A 89 0.77 -15.68 10.58
C GLU A 89 0.34 -16.96 11.32
N ASP A 90 -0.96 -17.14 11.55
CA ASP A 90 -1.54 -18.37 12.13
C ASP A 90 -1.60 -19.54 11.12
N GLY A 91 -1.15 -19.32 9.89
CA GLY A 91 -1.18 -20.29 8.80
C GLY A 91 -2.55 -20.47 8.17
N VAL A 92 -3.52 -19.61 8.51
CA VAL A 92 -4.84 -19.60 7.87
C VAL A 92 -4.76 -18.73 6.61
N SER A 93 -4.86 -19.38 5.45
CA SER A 93 -5.08 -18.70 4.17
C SER A 93 -6.57 -18.50 3.96
N VAL A 94 -6.98 -17.28 3.63
CA VAL A 94 -8.38 -16.95 3.34
C VAL A 94 -8.72 -17.40 1.92
N GLU A 95 -9.99 -17.76 1.67
CA GLU A 95 -10.43 -18.02 0.30
C GLU A 95 -10.16 -16.81 -0.61
N PRO A 96 -9.76 -17.03 -1.87
CA PRO A 96 -9.52 -15.95 -2.82
C PRO A 96 -10.71 -14.99 -2.92
N GLU A 97 -10.44 -13.71 -2.70
CA GLU A 97 -11.39 -12.62 -2.91
C GLU A 97 -11.26 -12.08 -4.34
N PHE A 98 -12.41 -11.91 -4.99
CA PHE A 98 -12.48 -11.21 -6.28
C PHE A 98 -12.45 -9.69 -6.05
N VAL A 99 -11.45 -9.03 -6.61
CA VAL A 99 -11.24 -7.59 -6.46
C VAL A 99 -11.90 -6.81 -7.60
N LEU A 100 -11.59 -7.18 -8.84
CA LEU A 100 -12.04 -6.48 -10.05
C LEU A 100 -12.07 -7.43 -11.25
N GLY A 101 -13.00 -7.21 -12.17
CA GLY A 101 -13.07 -7.89 -13.47
C GLY A 101 -13.21 -6.87 -14.61
N SER A 102 -12.52 -7.11 -15.73
CA SER A 102 -12.60 -6.27 -16.94
C SER A 102 -12.26 -7.09 -18.18
N ASP A 103 -12.78 -6.69 -19.33
CA ASP A 103 -12.35 -7.15 -20.66
C ASP A 103 -10.98 -6.57 -21.12
N SER A 104 -10.40 -5.69 -20.31
CA SER A 104 -9.16 -4.96 -20.57
C SER A 104 -8.11 -5.35 -19.53
N ALA A 105 -7.01 -5.96 -19.97
CA ALA A 105 -5.92 -6.31 -19.07
C ALA A 105 -5.25 -5.07 -18.47
N PHE A 106 -5.30 -3.94 -19.18
CA PHE A 106 -4.73 -2.68 -18.70
C PHE A 106 -5.44 -2.18 -17.45
N ASP A 107 -6.78 -2.22 -17.42
CA ASP A 107 -7.56 -1.69 -16.30
C ASP A 107 -7.34 -2.52 -15.04
N VAL A 108 -7.31 -3.85 -15.20
CA VAL A 108 -7.03 -4.79 -14.09
C VAL A 108 -5.60 -4.63 -13.57
N LEU A 109 -4.62 -4.41 -14.46
CA LEU A 109 -3.24 -4.13 -14.06
C LEU A 109 -3.11 -2.79 -13.34
N ALA A 110 -3.76 -1.74 -13.85
CA ALA A 110 -3.72 -0.42 -13.24
C ALA A 110 -4.23 -0.48 -11.79
N GLU A 111 -5.37 -1.14 -11.57
CA GLU A 111 -5.93 -1.37 -10.22
C GLU A 111 -4.94 -2.14 -9.33
N ALA A 112 -4.38 -3.25 -9.83
CA ALA A 112 -3.45 -4.06 -9.05
C ALA A 112 -2.21 -3.25 -8.58
N TYR A 113 -1.66 -2.39 -9.44
CA TYR A 113 -0.53 -1.53 -9.06
C TYR A 113 -0.94 -0.33 -8.20
N GLU A 114 -2.16 0.18 -8.35
CA GLU A 114 -2.69 1.23 -7.47
C GLU A 114 -2.89 0.73 -6.04
N LEU A 115 -3.41 -0.50 -5.89
CA LEU A 115 -3.50 -1.17 -4.59
C LEU A 115 -2.12 -1.37 -3.97
N GLU A 116 -1.16 -1.87 -4.74
CA GLU A 116 0.20 -2.11 -4.27
C GLU A 116 0.89 -0.81 -3.80
N GLU A 117 0.68 0.28 -4.53
CA GLU A 117 1.23 1.60 -4.20
C GLU A 117 0.52 2.23 -3.00
N SER A 118 -0.80 2.03 -2.87
CA SER A 118 -1.58 2.49 -1.72
C SER A 118 -1.13 1.82 -0.42
N GLU A 119 -0.86 0.51 -0.46
CA GLU A 119 -0.30 -0.24 0.67
C GLU A 119 1.09 0.28 1.05
N ARG A 120 1.96 0.46 0.05
CA ARG A 120 3.30 1.05 0.26
C ARG A 120 3.22 2.43 0.90
N LEU A 121 2.26 3.25 0.47
CA LEU A 121 2.07 4.59 1.01
C LEU A 121 1.56 4.52 2.45
N GLY A 122 0.65 3.60 2.75
CA GLY A 122 0.17 3.30 4.10
C GLY A 122 1.32 2.98 5.06
N GLU A 123 2.23 2.07 4.66
CA GLU A 123 3.43 1.73 5.44
C GLU A 123 4.33 2.95 5.73
N VAL A 124 4.54 3.80 4.72
CA VAL A 124 5.36 5.02 4.87
C VAL A 124 4.69 6.04 5.80
N LEU A 125 3.36 6.12 5.77
CA LEU A 125 2.60 7.07 6.58
C LEU A 125 2.28 6.57 7.99
N ALA A 126 2.34 5.26 8.25
CA ALA A 126 2.01 4.68 9.56
C ALA A 126 2.77 5.32 10.73
N PRO A 127 4.11 5.55 10.68
CA PRO A 127 4.82 6.21 11.78
C PRO A 127 4.41 7.68 12.00
N PHE A 128 3.86 8.34 10.98
CA PHE A 128 3.34 9.71 11.12
C PHE A 128 1.97 9.70 11.79
N MET A 129 1.10 8.76 11.41
CA MET A 129 -0.21 8.57 12.03
C MET A 129 -0.09 8.21 13.51
N GLU A 130 0.81 7.27 13.85
CA GLU A 130 1.10 6.91 15.24
C GLU A 130 1.55 8.11 16.09
N ARG A 131 2.42 8.97 15.55
CA ARG A 131 2.84 10.20 16.26
C ARG A 131 1.70 11.18 16.44
N MET A 132 0.90 11.42 15.40
CA MET A 132 -0.27 12.31 15.50
C MET A 132 -1.26 11.85 16.58
N GLU A 133 -1.48 10.54 16.65
CA GLU A 133 -2.35 9.90 17.63
C GLU A 133 -1.78 9.85 19.05
N ALA A 134 -0.46 9.67 19.20
CA ALA A 134 0.22 9.61 20.48
C ALA A 134 0.38 11.00 21.12
N ASP A 135 0.77 11.99 20.33
CA ASP A 135 0.96 13.36 20.79
C ASP A 135 -0.38 14.14 20.87
N GLY A 136 -1.50 13.51 20.48
CA GLY A 136 -2.81 14.15 20.43
C GLY A 136 -2.82 15.40 19.56
N VAL A 137 -1.95 15.46 18.54
CA VAL A 137 -1.63 16.69 17.79
C VAL A 137 -2.88 17.32 17.19
N ALA A 138 -3.83 16.51 16.74
CA ALA A 138 -5.10 17.00 16.20
C ALA A 138 -6.00 17.62 17.29
N ASP A 139 -5.96 17.11 18.52
CA ASP A 139 -6.75 17.59 19.65
C ASP A 139 -6.02 18.66 20.50
N SER A 140 -4.71 18.82 20.32
CA SER A 140 -3.85 19.75 21.07
C SER A 140 -3.54 21.05 20.33
N ILE A 141 -3.84 21.16 19.04
CA ILE A 141 -3.66 22.40 18.29
C ILE A 141 -4.84 23.33 18.60
N GLU A 142 -4.56 24.43 19.30
CA GLU A 142 -5.57 25.46 19.52
C GLU A 142 -5.94 26.16 18.19
N PRO A 143 -7.23 26.45 17.93
CA PRO A 143 -7.65 27.15 16.71
C PRO A 143 -6.94 28.49 16.49
N SER A 144 -6.58 29.18 17.58
CA SER A 144 -5.79 30.42 17.57
C SER A 144 -4.41 30.24 16.95
N ALA A 145 -3.75 29.09 17.19
CA ALA A 145 -2.44 28.78 16.61
C ALA A 145 -2.53 28.49 15.11
N VAL A 146 -3.64 27.90 14.64
CA VAL A 146 -3.90 27.72 13.20
C VAL A 146 -4.08 29.07 12.53
N GLU A 147 -4.89 29.95 13.11
CA GLU A 147 -5.16 31.27 12.57
C GLU A 147 -3.89 32.16 12.54
N GLU A 148 -3.01 32.04 13.54
CA GLU A 148 -1.70 32.69 13.54
C GLU A 148 -0.82 32.19 12.38
N VAL A 149 -0.72 30.87 12.19
CA VAL A 149 0.05 30.29 11.08
C VAL A 149 -0.50 30.72 9.72
N GLU A 150 -1.83 30.76 9.54
CA GLU A 150 -2.45 31.24 8.31
C GLU A 150 -2.12 32.72 8.04
N GLN A 151 -2.10 33.56 9.07
CA GLN A 151 -1.70 34.95 8.94
C GLN A 151 -0.23 35.09 8.53
N ILE A 152 0.66 34.30 9.12
CA ILE A 152 2.09 34.26 8.79
C ILE A 152 2.29 33.82 7.32
N VAL A 153 1.61 32.76 6.88
CA VAL A 153 1.67 32.28 5.49
C VAL A 153 1.13 33.33 4.53
N ARG A 154 0.00 33.97 4.87
CA ARG A 154 -0.60 35.05 4.05
C ARG A 154 0.29 36.29 3.97
N ALA A 155 1.03 36.59 5.03
CA ALA A 155 2.00 37.68 5.07
C ALA A 155 3.32 37.34 4.35
N GLY A 156 3.55 36.07 3.98
CA GLY A 156 4.80 35.61 3.38
C GLY A 156 5.96 35.53 4.37
N GLU A 157 5.67 35.51 5.67
CA GLU A 157 6.65 35.60 6.75
C GLU A 157 6.93 34.23 7.38
N LEU A 158 7.17 33.18 6.58
CA LEU A 158 7.55 31.90 7.18
C LEU A 158 8.85 32.06 8.00
N PRO A 159 8.86 31.70 9.29
CA PRO A 159 10.08 31.78 10.08
C PRO A 159 11.14 30.87 9.46
N PRO A 160 12.43 31.27 9.47
CA PRO A 160 13.49 30.48 8.87
C PRO A 160 13.57 29.13 9.58
N TRP A 161 13.21 28.06 8.86
CA TRP A 161 13.41 26.70 9.33
C TRP A 161 14.92 26.42 9.34
N ARG A 162 15.59 26.69 10.46
CA ARG A 162 16.88 26.12 10.97
C ARG A 162 17.60 27.13 11.86
N ALA A 163 17.59 26.87 13.17
CA ALA A 163 18.67 27.27 14.06
C ALA A 163 18.84 26.40 15.32
N ASN A 164 18.15 25.26 15.51
CA ASN A 164 18.29 24.45 16.72
C ASN A 164 18.25 22.93 16.47
N ALA A 165 18.94 22.46 15.43
CA ALA A 165 19.25 21.04 15.26
C ALA A 165 20.74 20.91 15.01
N HIS A 166 21.53 21.10 16.07
CA HIS A 166 22.80 20.44 16.37
C HIS A 166 23.43 21.14 17.58
N GLU A 167 23.19 20.60 18.78
CA GLU A 167 24.22 20.51 19.82
C GLU A 167 23.71 19.53 20.90
N GLY A 168 23.85 18.24 20.60
CA GLY A 168 23.98 17.21 21.62
C GLY A 168 25.30 17.45 22.36
N GLY A 169 25.32 18.43 23.26
CA GLY A 169 26.41 18.70 24.19
C GLY A 169 25.95 18.37 25.59
N TYR A 170 26.43 17.26 26.14
CA TYR A 170 26.32 16.93 27.57
C TYR A 170 26.74 18.15 28.40
N ARG A 171 25.75 18.84 29.00
CA ARG A 171 26.00 19.97 29.89
C ARG A 171 26.53 19.41 31.22
N ARG A 172 27.86 19.27 31.35
CA ARG A 172 28.49 19.10 32.67
C ARG A 172 28.16 20.33 33.50
N LEU A 173 27.34 20.15 34.54
CA LEU A 173 27.15 21.15 35.58
C LEU A 173 28.52 21.44 36.25
N PRO A 174 28.93 22.70 36.41
CA PRO A 174 30.11 23.01 37.20
C PRO A 174 29.87 22.63 38.66
N ARG A 175 30.77 21.80 39.21
CA ARG A 175 30.82 21.51 40.65
C ARG A 175 31.02 22.81 41.42
N ARG A 176 30.13 23.09 42.38
CA ARG A 176 30.30 24.17 43.36
C ARG A 176 31.65 23.99 44.08
N PRO A 177 32.48 25.03 44.22
CA PRO A 177 33.61 24.97 45.13
C PRO A 177 33.09 24.91 46.57
N THR A 178 33.48 23.86 47.29
CA THR A 178 33.38 23.76 48.74
C THR A 178 34.17 24.89 49.37
N ARG A 179 33.47 25.74 50.13
CA ARG A 179 34.05 26.77 50.98
C ARG A 179 34.74 26.04 52.15
N ALA A 180 36.07 26.05 52.19
CA ALA A 180 36.81 25.68 53.38
C ALA A 180 36.92 26.93 54.27
N GLU A 181 36.55 26.76 55.53
CA GLU A 181 36.85 27.67 56.65
C GLU A 181 38.32 27.57 57.05
#